data_AF-A0A9W9ZUE8-F1
#
_entry.id   AF-A0A9W9ZUE8-F1
#
_cell.length_a   1.000
_cell.length_b   1.000
_cell.length_c   1.000
_cell.angle_alpha   90.00
_cell.angle_beta   90.00
_cell.angle_gamma   90.00
#
_symmetry.space_group_name_H-M   'P 1'
#
loop_
_entity.id
_entity.type
_entity.pdbx_description
1 polymer ?
#
loop_
_entity_poly.entity_id
_entity_poly.type
_entity_poly.pdbx_seq_one_letter_code
_entity_poly.pdbx_strand_id
1 'polypeptide(L)'
;MARAACSKQKSICKAPMARAACNKQISICKAPMARAACSKQKSICKAPMARAACNKQISICKAPMARAACSKQKSICKALMARAACNKQISICKDPMARAACSKQISICKAPMARAACSKLISICKAPMARAACSKQISICKAPMARAAC
;
A
#
# COMPACT_ATOMS: atom_id res chain seq x y z
N MET A 1 17.82 -12.47 -14.92
CA MET A 1 17.29 -11.46 -13.96
C MET A 1 17.47 -10.06 -14.55
N ALA A 2 16.40 -9.34 -14.87
CA ALA A 2 16.53 -7.96 -15.38
C ALA A 2 16.77 -6.98 -14.23
N ARG A 3 17.91 -6.28 -14.23
CA ARG A 3 18.14 -5.05 -13.47
C ARG A 3 18.09 -3.90 -14.48
N ALA A 4 17.12 -3.01 -14.33
CA ALA A 4 17.02 -1.82 -15.18
C ALA A 4 17.21 -0.57 -14.31
N ALA A 5 18.24 0.21 -14.60
CA ALA A 5 18.42 1.58 -14.12
C ALA A 5 18.03 2.52 -15.27
N CYS A 6 17.03 3.40 -15.07
CA CYS A 6 16.57 4.28 -16.14
C CYS A 6 15.94 5.58 -15.61
N SER A 7 16.05 6.65 -16.39
CA SER A 7 15.35 7.91 -16.10
C SER A 7 13.83 7.79 -16.25
N LYS A 8 13.35 7.10 -17.29
CA LYS A 8 11.92 6.87 -17.55
C LYS A 8 11.72 5.49 -18.15
N GLN A 9 10.88 4.67 -17.52
CA GLN A 9 10.55 3.34 -18.04
C GLN A 9 9.05 3.16 -18.16
N LYS A 10 8.59 2.73 -19.33
CA LYS A 10 7.23 2.21 -19.54
C LYS A 10 7.36 0.75 -19.94
N SER A 11 6.75 -0.15 -19.18
CA SER A 11 6.92 -1.58 -19.40
C SER A 11 5.62 -2.37 -19.22
N ILE A 12 5.43 -3.36 -20.08
CA ILE A 12 4.43 -4.41 -19.91
C ILE A 12 5.20 -5.69 -19.64
N CYS A 13 5.16 -6.18 -18.40
CA CYS A 13 5.95 -7.35 -18.02
C CYS A 13 5.03 -8.55 -17.82
N LYS A 14 5.25 -9.56 -18.67
CA LYS A 14 4.64 -10.90 -18.52
C LYS A 14 5.48 -11.82 -17.65
N ALA A 15 6.77 -11.55 -17.46
CA ALA A 15 7.69 -12.32 -16.63
C ALA A 15 7.98 -11.62 -15.27
N PRO A 16 8.39 -12.38 -14.24
CA PRO A 16 8.72 -11.81 -12.93
C PRO A 16 9.85 -10.79 -13.02
N MET A 17 9.71 -9.67 -12.31
CA MET A 17 10.80 -8.68 -12.19
C MET A 17 11.44 -8.75 -10.81
N ALA A 18 12.75 -9.00 -10.80
CA ALA A 18 13.53 -9.08 -9.58
C ALA A 18 13.83 -7.69 -8.98
N ARG A 19 14.32 -6.74 -9.79
CA ARG A 19 14.69 -5.39 -9.36
C ARG A 19 14.50 -4.34 -10.47
N ALA A 20 13.81 -3.25 -10.16
CA ALA A 20 13.75 -2.06 -11.01
C ALA A 20 14.14 -0.80 -10.21
N ALA A 21 15.02 0.02 -10.77
CA ALA A 21 15.44 1.31 -10.20
C ALA A 21 15.22 2.42 -11.23
N CYS A 22 14.21 3.28 -11.05
CA CYS A 22 13.87 4.30 -12.05
C CYS A 22 13.45 5.63 -11.45
N ASN A 23 13.75 6.74 -12.12
CA ASN A 23 13.25 8.04 -11.66
C ASN A 23 11.72 8.12 -11.87
N LYS A 24 11.24 7.72 -13.05
CA LYS A 24 9.81 7.54 -13.33
C LYS A 24 9.54 6.16 -13.93
N GLN A 25 8.60 5.42 -13.36
CA GLN A 25 8.20 4.11 -13.88
C GLN A 25 6.69 4.03 -14.05
N ILE A 26 6.25 3.56 -15.21
CA ILE A 26 4.88 3.12 -15.48
C ILE A 26 4.95 1.64 -15.86
N SER A 27 4.28 0.79 -15.10
CA SER A 27 4.35 -0.67 -15.31
C SER A 27 2.97 -1.31 -15.29
N ILE A 28 2.74 -2.22 -16.23
CA ILE A 28 1.60 -3.15 -16.21
C ILE A 28 2.17 -4.54 -16.08
N CYS A 29 1.94 -5.21 -14.96
CA CYS A 29 2.56 -6.50 -14.68
C CYS A 29 1.52 -7.58 -14.39
N LYS A 30 1.64 -8.68 -15.14
CA LYS A 30 0.88 -9.90 -14.88
C LYS A 30 1.64 -10.85 -13.94
N ALA A 31 2.95 -10.67 -13.80
CA ALA A 31 3.81 -11.49 -12.95
C ALA A 31 4.29 -10.74 -11.68
N PRO A 32 4.76 -11.47 -10.67
CA PRO A 32 5.19 -10.89 -9.40
C PRO A 32 6.34 -9.90 -9.57
N MET A 33 6.34 -8.84 -8.75
CA MET A 33 7.49 -7.95 -8.59
C MET A 33 8.12 -8.12 -7.23
N ALA A 34 9.41 -8.45 -7.19
CA ALA A 34 10.12 -8.65 -5.94
C ALA A 34 10.55 -7.31 -5.30
N ARG A 35 11.18 -6.41 -6.07
CA ARG A 35 11.68 -5.12 -5.57
C ARG A 35 11.57 -4.00 -6.61
N ALA A 36 10.96 -2.87 -6.22
CA ALA A 36 10.95 -1.64 -7.01
C ALA A 36 11.45 -0.46 -6.15
N ALA A 37 12.41 0.30 -6.69
CA ALA A 37 12.92 1.53 -6.09
C ALA A 37 12.72 2.69 -7.09
N CYS A 38 11.79 3.60 -6.85
CA CYS A 38 11.51 4.67 -7.81
C CYS A 38 11.18 6.02 -7.17
N SER A 39 11.55 7.13 -7.80
CA SER A 39 11.08 8.45 -7.33
C SER A 39 9.57 8.59 -7.55
N LYS A 40 9.07 8.16 -8.73
CA LYS A 40 7.65 8.13 -9.07
C LYS A 40 7.30 6.81 -9.74
N GLN A 41 6.37 6.05 -9.16
CA GLN A 41 5.90 4.79 -9.72
C GLN A 41 4.38 4.82 -9.92
N LYS A 42 3.94 4.43 -11.11
CA LYS A 42 2.55 4.03 -11.39
C LYS A 42 2.56 2.57 -11.79
N SER A 43 1.80 1.73 -11.09
CA SER A 43 1.77 0.30 -11.36
C SER A 43 0.34 -0.24 -11.40
N ILE A 44 0.08 -1.12 -12.38
CA ILE A 44 -1.12 -1.94 -12.43
C ILE A 44 -0.65 -3.39 -12.39
N CYS A 45 -0.89 -4.07 -11.27
CA CYS A 45 -0.36 -5.41 -11.03
C CYS A 45 -1.50 -6.41 -10.78
N LYS A 46 -1.52 -7.51 -11.54
CA LYS A 46 -2.40 -8.65 -11.24
C LYS A 46 -1.77 -9.64 -10.25
N ALA A 47 -0.45 -9.60 -10.09
CA ALA A 47 0.31 -10.50 -9.24
C ALA A 47 0.90 -9.79 -8.01
N PRO A 48 1.38 -10.54 -7.00
CA PRO A 48 1.86 -9.99 -5.75
C PRO A 48 3.07 -9.08 -5.93
N MET A 49 3.16 -8.05 -5.09
CA MET A 49 4.34 -7.19 -5.01
C MET A 49 4.98 -7.32 -3.62
N ALA A 50 6.23 -7.76 -3.58
CA ALA A 50 6.88 -8.10 -2.32
C ALA A 50 7.44 -6.86 -1.61
N ARG A 51 8.15 -5.98 -2.34
CA ARG A 51 8.73 -4.75 -1.77
C ARG A 51 8.69 -3.57 -2.76
N ALA A 52 8.15 -2.45 -2.31
CA ALA A 52 8.23 -1.17 -3.02
C ALA A 52 8.81 -0.08 -2.10
N ALA A 53 9.82 0.63 -2.59
CA ALA A 53 10.40 1.80 -1.94
C ALA A 53 10.29 2.99 -2.91
N CYS A 54 9.37 3.92 -2.66
CA CYS A 54 9.12 5.02 -3.60
C CYS A 54 8.85 6.36 -2.94
N ASN A 55 9.28 7.45 -3.57
CA ASN A 55 8.88 8.78 -3.08
C ASN A 55 7.37 9.03 -3.32
N LYS A 56 6.87 8.68 -4.52
CA LYS A 56 5.45 8.72 -4.84
C LYS A 56 5.06 7.42 -5.53
N GLN A 57 4.08 6.72 -4.96
CA GLN A 57 3.56 5.48 -5.52
C GLN A 57 2.05 5.57 -5.76
N ILE A 58 1.62 5.16 -6.95
CA ILE A 58 0.23 4.91 -7.28
C ILE A 58 0.13 3.47 -7.77
N SER A 59 -0.65 2.65 -7.08
CA SER A 59 -0.74 1.22 -7.35
C SER A 59 -2.19 0.78 -7.45
N ILE A 60 -2.50 0.02 -8.50
CA ILE A 60 -3.76 -0.70 -8.65
C ILE A 60 -3.43 -2.18 -8.69
N CYS A 61 -3.71 -2.89 -7.59
CA CYS A 61 -3.32 -4.29 -7.43
C CYS A 61 -4.52 -5.20 -7.18
N LYS A 62 -4.61 -6.31 -7.92
CA LYS A 62 -5.58 -7.37 -7.56
C LYS A 62 -5.03 -8.32 -6.49
N ALA A 63 -3.71 -8.47 -6.43
CA ALA A 63 -3.00 -9.38 -5.54
C ALA A 63 -2.40 -8.66 -4.32
N PRO A 64 -2.02 -9.43 -3.26
CA PRO A 64 -1.49 -8.87 -2.04
C PRO A 64 -0.16 -8.14 -2.24
N MET A 65 0.11 -7.21 -1.34
CA MET A 65 1.37 -6.46 -1.28
C MET A 65 1.96 -6.65 0.11
N ALA A 66 3.19 -7.16 0.14
CA ALA A 66 3.80 -7.56 1.40
C ALA A 66 4.41 -6.36 2.15
N ARG A 67 5.15 -5.49 1.45
CA ARG A 67 5.82 -4.33 2.06
C ARG A 67 5.85 -3.12 1.12
N ALA A 68 5.36 -1.99 1.60
CA ALA A 68 5.51 -0.71 0.92
C ALA A 68 6.12 0.33 1.89
N ALA A 69 7.18 1.01 1.43
CA ALA A 69 7.82 2.11 2.14
C ALA A 69 7.81 3.33 1.23
N CYS A 70 6.93 4.31 1.49
CA CYS A 70 6.75 5.43 0.57
C CYS A 70 6.52 6.77 1.27
N SER A 71 7.06 7.87 0.71
CA SER A 71 6.71 9.20 1.23
C SER A 71 5.23 9.52 0.98
N LYS A 72 4.71 9.17 -0.20
CA LYS A 72 3.28 9.28 -0.54
C LYS A 72 2.83 8.03 -1.28
N GLN A 73 1.83 7.34 -0.75
CA GLN A 73 1.23 6.16 -1.37
C GLN A 73 -0.25 6.37 -1.61
N LYS A 74 -0.71 6.08 -2.83
CA LYS A 74 -2.12 5.86 -3.15
C LYS A 74 -2.26 4.44 -3.68
N SER A 75 -3.03 3.60 -3.00
CA SER A 75 -3.23 2.22 -3.41
C SER A 75 -4.71 1.86 -3.47
N ILE A 76 -5.08 1.22 -4.57
CA ILE A 76 -6.38 0.57 -4.73
C ILE A 76 -6.09 -0.92 -4.85
N CYS A 77 -6.44 -1.67 -3.81
CA CYS A 77 -6.13 -3.09 -3.75
C CYS A 77 -7.40 -3.90 -3.53
N LYS A 78 -7.59 -5.00 -4.26
CA LYS A 78 -8.61 -5.96 -3.85
C LYS A 78 -8.13 -6.76 -2.64
N ALA A 79 -6.89 -7.23 -2.70
CA ALA A 79 -6.28 -8.11 -1.72
C ALA A 79 -5.53 -7.42 -0.58
N LEU A 80 -5.09 -8.25 0.36
CA LEU A 80 -4.49 -7.92 1.65
C LEU A 80 -3.19 -7.11 1.54
N MET A 81 -3.10 -6.02 2.31
CA MET A 81 -1.86 -5.25 2.52
C MET A 81 -1.21 -5.65 3.85
N ALA A 82 -0.04 -6.29 3.80
CA ALA A 82 0.57 -6.83 5.00
C ALA A 82 1.32 -5.76 5.83
N ARG A 83 2.15 -4.92 5.20
CA ARG A 83 2.88 -3.83 5.86
C ARG A 83 3.02 -2.60 4.98
N ALA A 84 2.57 -1.46 5.48
CA ALA A 84 2.79 -0.15 4.87
C ALA A 84 3.47 0.79 5.87
N ALA A 85 4.56 1.45 5.44
CA ALA A 85 5.25 2.48 6.19
C ALA A 85 5.32 3.75 5.33
N CYS A 86 4.48 4.74 5.62
CA CYS A 86 4.38 5.92 4.75
C CYS A 86 4.20 7.24 5.50
N ASN A 87 4.73 8.34 4.98
CA ASN A 87 4.40 9.66 5.54
C ASN A 87 2.92 10.01 5.30
N LYS A 88 2.42 9.74 4.07
CA LYS A 88 1.01 9.89 3.72
C LYS A 88 0.53 8.67 2.94
N GLN A 89 -0.49 8.00 3.45
CA GLN A 89 -1.10 6.85 2.80
C GLN A 89 -2.59 7.10 2.55
N ILE A 90 -3.04 6.84 1.32
CA ILE A 90 -4.45 6.70 0.99
C ILE A 90 -4.63 5.28 0.46
N SER A 91 -5.52 4.52 1.06
CA SER A 91 -5.77 3.13 0.69
C SER A 91 -7.25 2.84 0.57
N ILE A 92 -7.61 2.22 -0.54
CA ILE A 92 -8.96 1.67 -0.77
C ILE A 92 -8.78 0.18 -0.95
N CYS A 93 -9.19 -0.60 0.06
CA CYS A 93 -9.02 -2.04 0.06
C CYS A 93 -10.34 -2.78 0.26
N LYS A 94 -10.54 -3.90 -0.44
CA LYS A 94 -11.65 -4.80 -0.08
C LYS A 94 -11.26 -5.70 1.11
N ASP A 95 -10.06 -6.27 1.04
CA ASP A 95 -9.53 -7.22 2.02
C ASP A 95 -8.73 -6.55 3.16
N PRO A 96 -8.37 -7.32 4.22
CA PRO A 96 -7.79 -6.77 5.42
C PRO A 96 -6.47 -6.01 5.20
N MET A 97 -6.18 -5.08 6.10
CA MET A 97 -4.84 -4.52 6.24
C MET A 97 -4.25 -4.96 7.59
N ALA A 98 -3.10 -5.64 7.54
CA ALA A 98 -2.52 -6.25 8.73
C ALA A 98 -1.75 -5.24 9.59
N ARG A 99 -0.88 -4.42 8.97
CA ARG A 99 -0.09 -3.41 9.68
C ARG A 99 0.13 -2.15 8.83
N ALA A 100 -0.23 -0.99 9.38
CA ALA A 100 0.09 0.32 8.81
C ALA A 100 0.81 1.18 9.84
N ALA A 101 1.90 1.83 9.45
CA ALA A 101 2.64 2.80 10.24
C ALA A 101 2.80 4.08 9.42
N CYS A 102 1.98 5.10 9.69
CA CYS A 102 1.97 6.31 8.87
C CYS A 102 1.77 7.61 9.65
N SER A 103 2.40 8.71 9.25
CA SER A 103 2.10 10.01 9.90
C SER A 103 0.66 10.45 9.61
N LYS A 104 0.17 10.23 8.39
CA LYS A 104 -1.24 10.44 8.01
C LYS A 104 -1.74 9.27 7.18
N GLN A 105 -2.83 8.65 7.61
CA GLN A 105 -3.48 7.56 6.89
C GLN A 105 -4.96 7.87 6.65
N ILE A 106 -5.40 7.68 5.39
CA ILE A 106 -6.80 7.63 5.02
C ILE A 106 -7.07 6.22 4.47
N SER A 107 -7.97 5.49 5.11
CA SER A 107 -8.29 4.12 4.74
C SER A 107 -9.78 3.95 4.51
N ILE A 108 -10.15 3.34 3.39
CA ILE A 108 -11.52 2.94 3.08
C ILE A 108 -11.49 1.42 2.86
N CYS A 109 -12.00 0.66 3.83
CA CYS A 109 -11.92 -0.80 3.81
C CYS A 109 -13.27 -1.47 4.06
N LYS A 110 -13.59 -2.55 3.33
CA LYS A 110 -14.74 -3.39 3.70
C LYS A 110 -14.39 -4.36 4.83
N ALA A 111 -13.17 -4.87 4.82
CA ALA A 111 -12.64 -5.84 5.76
C ALA A 111 -11.93 -5.20 6.98
N PRO A 112 -11.69 -5.98 8.06
CA PRO A 112 -11.09 -5.46 9.28
C PRO A 112 -9.65 -4.97 9.09
N MET A 113 -9.25 -4.00 9.91
CA MET A 113 -7.86 -3.56 10.02
C MET A 113 -7.28 -4.05 11.36
N ALA A 114 -6.19 -4.81 11.30
CA ALA A 114 -5.65 -5.49 12.48
C ALA A 114 -4.80 -4.56 13.35
N ARG A 115 -3.88 -3.78 12.75
CA ARG A 115 -3.01 -2.84 13.48
C ARG A 115 -2.73 -1.58 12.66
N ALA A 116 -3.02 -0.41 13.24
CA ALA A 116 -2.63 0.89 12.69
C ALA A 116 -1.90 1.71 13.75
N ALA A 117 -0.73 2.26 13.40
CA ALA A 117 0.03 3.20 14.22
C ALA A 117 0.21 4.49 13.42
N CYS A 118 -0.59 5.52 13.71
CA CYS A 118 -0.56 6.74 12.91
C CYS A 118 -0.75 8.02 13.72
N SER A 119 -0.02 9.10 13.43
CA SER A 119 -0.30 10.37 14.12
C SER A 119 -1.71 10.90 13.80
N LYS A 120 -2.19 10.69 12.56
CA LYS A 120 -3.58 10.99 12.15
C LYS A 120 -4.15 9.85 11.31
N LEU A 121 -5.27 9.29 11.75
CA LEU A 121 -5.99 8.22 11.04
C LEU A 121 -7.41 8.64 10.71
N ILE A 122 -7.78 8.57 9.45
CA ILE A 122 -9.17 8.66 8.98
C ILE A 122 -9.54 7.29 8.40
N SER A 123 -10.53 6.62 8.99
CA SER A 123 -10.93 5.27 8.56
C SER A 123 -12.43 5.21 8.30
N ILE A 124 -12.81 4.69 7.13
CA ILE A 124 -14.20 4.38 6.78
C ILE A 124 -14.26 2.88 6.55
N CYS A 125 -14.82 2.13 7.52
CA CYS A 125 -14.84 0.67 7.46
C CYS A 125 -16.22 0.07 7.72
N LYS A 126 -16.55 -1.03 7.05
CA LYS A 126 -17.74 -1.83 7.44
C LYS A 126 -17.44 -2.79 8.59
N ALA A 127 -16.20 -3.23 8.71
CA ALA A 127 -15.74 -4.23 9.66
C ALA A 127 -14.95 -3.60 10.83
N PRO A 128 -14.80 -4.32 11.97
CA PRO A 128 -14.13 -3.80 13.15
C PRO A 128 -12.63 -3.52 12.90
N MET A 129 -12.09 -2.59 13.68
CA MET A 129 -10.65 -2.33 13.74
C MET A 129 -10.11 -2.80 15.11
N ALA A 130 -9.10 -3.67 15.08
CA ALA A 130 -8.70 -4.44 16.26
C ALA A 130 -7.73 -3.66 17.17
N ARG A 131 -6.74 -2.96 16.60
CA ARG A 131 -5.78 -2.13 17.36
C ARG A 131 -5.40 -0.88 16.57
N ALA A 132 -5.73 0.29 17.11
CA ALA A 132 -5.26 1.58 16.61
C ALA A 132 -4.46 2.30 17.71
N ALA A 133 -3.27 2.80 17.36
CA ALA A 133 -2.46 3.68 18.20
C ALA A 133 -2.29 5.00 17.43
N CYS A 134 -3.13 5.99 17.71
CA CYS A 134 -3.16 7.21 16.90
C CYS A 134 -3.43 8.49 17.69
N SER A 135 -2.57 9.51 17.62
CA SER A 135 -2.79 10.78 18.34
C SER A 135 -4.09 11.50 17.96
N LYS A 136 -4.57 11.32 16.72
CA LYS A 136 -5.90 11.77 16.28
C LYS A 136 -6.54 10.71 15.40
N GLN A 137 -7.76 10.33 15.72
CA GLN A 137 -8.53 9.35 14.96
C GLN A 137 -9.92 9.87 14.61
N ILE A 138 -10.31 9.68 13.35
CA ILE A 138 -11.69 9.83 12.88
C ILE A 138 -12.09 8.50 12.24
N SER A 139 -13.13 7.86 12.76
CA SER A 139 -13.60 6.56 12.29
C SER A 139 -15.09 6.59 12.02
N ILE A 140 -15.48 6.22 10.80
CA ILE A 140 -16.86 5.95 10.42
C ILE A 140 -16.94 4.44 10.20
N CYS A 141 -17.26 3.71 11.27
CA CYS A 141 -17.34 2.26 11.25
C CYS A 141 -18.74 1.77 11.62
N LYS A 142 -19.29 0.80 10.85
CA LYS A 142 -20.54 0.13 11.25
C LYS A 142 -20.35 -0.85 12.43
N ALA A 143 -19.11 -1.28 12.66
CA ALA A 143 -18.76 -2.23 13.71
C ALA A 143 -17.83 -1.57 14.75
N PRO A 144 -17.89 -2.02 16.02
CA PRO A 144 -17.11 -1.43 17.10
C PRO A 144 -15.60 -1.60 16.91
N MET A 145 -14.82 -0.72 17.53
CA MET A 145 -13.37 -0.86 17.63
C MET A 145 -12.99 -1.58 18.91
N ALA A 146 -12.17 -2.62 18.79
CA ALA A 146 -11.82 -3.46 19.94
C ALA A 146 -10.80 -2.78 20.88
N ARG A 147 -9.82 -2.05 20.32
CA ARG A 147 -8.85 -1.25 21.09
C ARG A 147 -8.38 -0.03 20.29
N ALA A 148 -8.62 1.16 20.84
CA ALA A 148 -8.04 2.41 20.38
C ALA A 148 -7.22 3.03 21.53
N ALA A 149 -5.97 3.38 21.26
CA ALA A 149 -5.14 4.21 22.11
C ALA A 149 -4.85 5.49 21.31
N CYS A 150 -5.27 6.64 21.83
CA CYS A 150 -5.03 7.94 21.21
C CYS A 150 -4.18 8.81 22.11
#